data_AF-A0A396QJ06-F1
#
_entry.id   AF-A0A396QJ06-F1
#
_cell.length_a   1.000
_cell.length_b   1.000
_cell.length_c   1.000
_cell.angle_alpha   90.00
_cell.angle_beta   90.00
_cell.angle_gamma   90.00
#
_symmetry.space_group_name_H-M   'P 1'
#
loop_
_entity.id
_entity.type
_entity.pdbx_description
1 polymer ?
#
loop_
_entity_poly.entity_id
_entity_poly.type
_entity_poly.pdbx_seq_one_letter_code
_entity_poly.pdbx_strand_id
1 'polypeptide(L)'
;MGKKIKKLLAVAAGTTAAWALAIKPRTSSKPDMSEIKRYDFASRGYYNIRKKIPENSLTAFTAAVEHGYGIVMDVRLSRDGVPVIFRDHKLWRVCGADGTVEESTWEKLKECRLSRTQETIPCLAAGLELVDGQVPVILNLNVDLDNYGVLCARVCEVLDAYEAFSP
;
A
#
# COMPACT_ATOMS: atom_id res chain seq x y z
N MET A 1 54.60 7.85 16.23
CA MET A 1 53.53 6.93 15.75
C MET A 1 54.07 6.05 14.61
N GLY A 2 54.13 4.73 14.81
CA GLY A 2 54.84 3.80 13.90
C GLY A 2 54.20 3.66 12.51
N LYS A 3 55.02 3.36 11.49
CA LYS A 3 54.61 3.19 10.08
C LYS A 3 53.47 2.17 9.89
N LYS A 4 53.40 1.15 10.77
CA LYS A 4 52.31 0.15 10.80
C LYS A 4 50.96 0.75 11.22
N ILE A 5 50.93 1.61 12.24
CA ILE A 5 49.70 2.25 12.75
C ILE A 5 49.10 3.18 11.68
N LYS A 6 49.94 3.98 11.00
CA LYS A 6 49.49 4.85 9.90
C LYS A 6 48.87 4.08 8.74
N LYS A 7 49.45 2.93 8.36
CA LYS A 7 48.88 2.04 7.33
C LYS A 7 47.53 1.46 7.77
N LEU A 8 47.42 1.01 9.02
CA LEU A 8 46.17 0.45 9.54
C LEU A 8 45.04 1.48 9.54
N LEU A 9 45.33 2.71 9.98
CA LEU A 9 44.38 3.83 9.97
C LEU A 9 43.95 4.20 8.55
N ALA A 10 44.87 4.20 7.57
CA ALA A 10 44.54 4.48 6.18
C ALA A 10 43.63 3.40 5.57
N VAL A 11 43.89 2.12 5.87
CA VAL A 11 43.03 1.01 5.44
C VAL A 11 41.64 1.13 6.05
N ALA A 12 41.56 1.40 7.36
CA ALA A 12 40.28 1.58 8.06
C ALA A 12 39.48 2.77 7.50
N ALA A 13 40.13 3.91 7.27
CA ALA A 13 39.48 5.07 6.66
C ALA A 13 38.98 4.78 5.23
N GLY A 14 39.79 4.06 4.44
CA GLY A 14 39.43 3.65 3.10
C GLY A 14 38.23 2.70 3.06
N THR A 15 38.19 1.69 3.94
CA THR A 15 37.05 0.76 4.01
C THR A 15 35.78 1.45 4.50
N THR A 16 35.86 2.34 5.48
CA THR A 16 34.71 3.14 5.93
C THR A 16 34.18 4.04 4.80
N ALA A 17 35.05 4.71 4.06
CA ALA A 17 34.64 5.55 2.93
C ALA A 17 33.99 4.75 1.80
N ALA A 18 34.55 3.58 1.47
CA ALA A 18 33.97 2.68 0.45
C ALA A 18 32.59 2.16 0.89
N TRP A 19 32.43 1.77 2.15
CA TRP A 19 31.14 1.36 2.70
C TRP A 19 30.12 2.50 2.66
N ALA A 20 30.50 3.69 3.10
CA ALA A 20 29.64 4.87 3.05
C ALA A 20 29.20 5.21 1.62
N LEU A 21 30.09 5.08 0.64
CA LEU A 21 29.76 5.26 -0.78
C LEU A 21 28.78 4.19 -1.27
N ALA A 22 28.96 2.93 -0.86
CA ALA A 22 28.12 1.80 -1.26
C ALA A 22 26.70 1.89 -0.68
N ILE A 23 26.52 2.45 0.51
CA ILE A 23 25.21 2.65 1.15
C ILE A 23 24.62 4.05 0.92
N LYS A 24 25.36 4.94 0.25
CA LYS A 24 24.92 6.32 0.02
C LYS A 24 23.62 6.31 -0.80
N PRO A 25 22.59 7.10 -0.42
CA PRO A 25 21.37 7.20 -1.20
C PRO A 25 21.65 7.80 -2.58
N ARG A 26 20.78 7.48 -3.54
CA ARG A 26 20.81 8.03 -4.89
C ARG A 26 20.75 9.56 -4.84
N THR A 27 21.82 10.22 -5.29
CA THR A 27 21.92 11.70 -5.25
C THR A 27 21.80 12.34 -6.64
N SER A 28 22.04 11.58 -7.72
CA SER A 28 21.87 12.00 -9.11
C SER A 28 20.78 11.19 -9.82
N SER A 29 20.26 11.73 -10.93
CA SER A 29 19.26 11.07 -11.78
C SER A 29 18.06 10.55 -10.98
N LYS A 30 17.54 11.37 -10.06
CA LYS A 30 16.33 11.08 -9.31
C LYS A 30 15.13 11.16 -10.28
N PRO A 31 14.14 10.25 -10.17
CA PRO A 31 12.92 10.38 -10.94
C PRO A 31 12.22 11.70 -10.62
N ASP A 32 11.46 12.23 -11.58
CA ASP A 32 10.58 13.34 -11.29
C ASP A 32 9.49 12.88 -10.31
N MET A 33 9.35 13.62 -9.22
CA MET A 33 8.37 13.36 -8.16
C MET A 33 7.37 14.52 -8.06
N SER A 34 7.38 15.46 -9.01
CA SER A 34 6.54 16.65 -9.01
C SER A 34 5.06 16.29 -8.88
N GLU A 35 4.58 15.37 -9.71
CA GLU A 35 3.18 14.88 -9.73
C GLU A 35 2.73 14.35 -8.36
N ILE A 36 3.53 13.47 -7.75
CA ILE A 36 3.23 12.84 -6.45
C ILE A 36 3.27 13.89 -5.34
N LYS A 37 4.22 14.83 -5.37
CA LYS A 37 4.38 15.86 -4.34
C LYS A 37 3.28 16.91 -4.31
N ARG A 38 2.38 16.94 -5.30
CA ARG A 38 1.22 17.84 -5.28
C ARG A 38 0.16 17.42 -4.26
N TYR A 39 0.19 16.18 -3.80
CA TYR A 39 -0.81 15.63 -2.90
C TYR A 39 -0.16 15.18 -1.59
N ASP A 40 -0.85 15.45 -0.49
CA ASP A 40 -0.68 14.67 0.71
C ASP A 40 -1.50 13.38 0.58
N PHE A 41 -0.98 12.27 1.12
CA PHE A 41 -1.61 10.95 0.98
C PHE A 41 -2.22 10.47 2.29
N ALA A 42 -3.51 10.15 2.23
CA ALA A 42 -4.25 9.51 3.31
C ALA A 42 -3.95 8.00 3.32
N SER A 43 -3.16 7.56 4.31
CA SER A 43 -2.82 6.15 4.48
C SER A 43 -4.07 5.34 4.87
N ARG A 44 -4.45 4.37 4.04
CA ARG A 44 -5.68 3.56 4.18
C ARG A 44 -6.97 4.37 4.02
N GLY A 45 -6.91 5.45 3.25
CA GLY A 45 -7.98 6.44 3.14
C GLY A 45 -8.03 7.40 4.33
N TYR A 46 -8.93 8.38 4.28
CA TYR A 46 -9.13 9.38 5.35
C TYR A 46 -9.98 8.79 6.48
N TYR A 47 -9.49 7.71 7.09
CA TYR A 47 -10.25 6.97 8.08
C TYR A 47 -10.29 7.70 9.44
N ASN A 48 -11.39 7.51 10.16
CA ASN A 48 -11.59 8.07 11.48
C ASN A 48 -12.51 7.19 12.31
N ILE A 49 -11.90 6.38 13.18
CA ILE A 49 -12.63 5.41 14.03
C ILE A 49 -13.64 6.11 14.95
N ARG A 50 -13.34 7.33 15.44
CA ARG A 50 -14.27 8.09 16.30
C ARG A 50 -15.54 8.51 15.55
N LYS A 51 -15.44 8.70 14.23
CA LYS A 51 -16.57 8.99 13.34
C LYS A 51 -17.16 7.73 12.69
N LYS A 52 -16.74 6.53 13.12
CA LYS A 52 -17.14 5.24 12.53
C LYS A 52 -16.79 5.13 11.04
N ILE A 53 -15.66 5.69 10.63
CA ILE A 53 -15.08 5.54 9.28
C ILE A 53 -13.88 4.59 9.40
N PRO A 54 -14.00 3.31 9.00
CA PRO A 54 -12.92 2.32 9.13
C PRO A 54 -11.77 2.54 8.16
N GLU A 55 -10.57 2.04 8.48
CA GLU A 55 -9.47 1.99 7.53
C GLU A 55 -9.79 1.10 6.32
N ASN A 56 -9.26 1.44 5.13
CA ASN A 56 -9.45 0.70 3.88
C ASN A 56 -10.94 0.44 3.53
N SER A 57 -11.80 1.41 3.83
CA SER A 57 -13.23 1.36 3.51
C SER A 57 -13.59 2.34 2.40
N LEU A 58 -14.71 2.10 1.72
CA LEU A 58 -15.20 3.00 0.67
C LEU A 58 -15.49 4.39 1.25
N THR A 59 -16.09 4.45 2.45
CA THR A 59 -16.30 5.73 3.15
C THR A 59 -15.01 6.48 3.49
N ALA A 60 -13.91 5.79 3.82
CA ALA A 60 -12.62 6.44 4.03
C ALA A 60 -12.03 7.00 2.73
N PHE A 61 -12.28 6.34 1.60
CA PHE A 61 -11.87 6.81 0.28
C PHE A 61 -12.70 8.01 -0.17
N THR A 62 -14.03 7.98 0.01
CA THR A 62 -14.90 9.14 -0.24
C THR A 62 -14.42 10.35 0.54
N ALA A 63 -14.14 10.19 1.85
CA ALA A 63 -13.66 11.28 2.66
C ALA A 63 -12.29 11.82 2.19
N ALA A 64 -11.40 10.96 1.67
CA ALA A 64 -10.11 11.41 1.13
C ALA A 64 -10.30 12.23 -0.16
N VAL A 65 -11.14 11.76 -1.08
CA VAL A 65 -11.51 12.47 -2.31
C VAL A 65 -12.11 13.84 -1.99
N GLU A 66 -13.08 13.91 -1.08
CA GLU A 66 -13.73 15.15 -0.65
C GLU A 66 -12.76 16.19 -0.08
N HIS A 67 -11.67 15.74 0.54
CA HIS A 67 -10.63 16.61 1.11
C HIS A 67 -9.44 16.83 0.16
N GLY A 68 -9.46 16.25 -1.05
CA GLY A 68 -8.38 16.38 -2.04
C GLY A 68 -7.09 15.64 -1.70
N TYR A 69 -7.15 14.63 -0.82
CA TYR A 69 -5.99 13.81 -0.49
C TYR A 69 -5.83 12.66 -1.49
N GLY A 70 -4.59 12.37 -1.89
CA GLY A 70 -4.26 11.11 -2.53
C GLY A 70 -4.52 9.94 -1.57
N ILE A 71 -4.74 8.73 -2.10
CA ILE A 71 -5.16 7.58 -1.28
C ILE A 71 -4.09 6.50 -1.34
N VAL A 72 -3.73 5.93 -0.19
CA VAL A 72 -2.97 4.66 -0.15
C VAL A 72 -3.93 3.53 0.16
N MET A 73 -4.04 2.56 -0.74
CA MET A 73 -4.87 1.36 -0.58
C MET A 73 -3.98 0.15 -0.29
N ASP A 74 -4.27 -0.58 0.78
CA ASP A 74 -3.60 -1.85 1.06
C ASP A 74 -4.29 -2.98 0.30
N VAL A 75 -3.58 -3.66 -0.61
CA VAL A 75 -4.17 -4.72 -1.44
C VAL A 75 -3.62 -6.09 -1.06
N ARG A 76 -4.53 -7.06 -0.91
CA ARG A 76 -4.24 -8.49 -0.73
C ARG A 76 -5.02 -9.31 -1.76
N LEU A 77 -4.72 -10.61 -1.87
CA LEU A 77 -5.38 -11.52 -2.78
C LEU A 77 -6.28 -12.49 -2.00
N SER A 78 -7.55 -12.59 -2.36
CA SER A 78 -8.43 -13.65 -1.84
C SER A 78 -8.04 -15.02 -2.40
N ARG A 79 -8.54 -16.09 -1.78
CA ARG A 79 -8.27 -17.49 -2.21
C ARG A 79 -8.65 -17.76 -3.67
N ASP A 80 -9.73 -17.15 -4.13
CA ASP A 80 -10.30 -17.24 -5.48
C ASP A 80 -9.74 -16.20 -6.45
N GLY A 81 -8.70 -15.45 -6.04
CA GLY A 81 -7.92 -14.61 -6.94
C GLY A 81 -8.48 -13.20 -7.17
N VAL A 82 -9.33 -12.71 -6.28
CA VAL A 82 -9.87 -11.35 -6.32
C VAL A 82 -8.97 -10.43 -5.49
N PRO A 83 -8.41 -9.35 -6.07
CA PRO A 83 -7.70 -8.34 -5.28
C PRO A 83 -8.69 -7.61 -4.35
N VAL A 84 -8.41 -7.64 -3.05
CA VAL A 84 -9.22 -7.01 -2.00
C VAL A 84 -8.43 -5.95 -1.25
N ILE A 85 -9.13 -4.93 -0.77
CA ILE A 85 -8.51 -3.81 -0.06
C ILE A 85 -8.53 -4.10 1.45
N PHE A 86 -7.44 -4.68 1.93
CA PHE A 86 -7.26 -5.03 3.34
C PHE A 86 -5.77 -5.16 3.70
N ARG A 87 -5.38 -4.68 4.89
CA ARG A 87 -3.96 -4.58 5.28
C ARG A 87 -3.41 -5.85 5.91
N ASP A 88 -4.14 -6.41 6.88
CA ASP A 88 -3.64 -7.52 7.68
C ASP A 88 -3.83 -8.84 6.96
N HIS A 89 -2.93 -9.80 7.21
CA HIS A 89 -3.15 -11.18 6.80
C HIS A 89 -4.36 -11.81 7.50
N LYS A 90 -4.54 -11.54 8.80
CA LYS A 90 -5.64 -12.06 9.63
C LYS A 90 -6.81 -11.08 9.70
N LEU A 91 -8.03 -11.62 9.64
CA LEU A 91 -9.26 -10.82 9.69
C LEU A 91 -9.59 -10.30 11.11
N TRP A 92 -9.04 -10.93 12.15
CA TRP A 92 -9.39 -10.69 13.55
C TRP A 92 -9.36 -9.22 14.00
N ARG A 93 -8.28 -8.47 13.72
CA ARG A 93 -8.10 -7.13 14.28
C ARG A 93 -9.17 -6.14 13.83
N VAL A 94 -9.51 -6.18 12.55
CA VAL A 94 -10.42 -5.19 11.93
C VAL A 94 -11.84 -5.75 11.83
N CYS A 95 -11.98 -7.02 11.48
CA CYS A 95 -13.29 -7.64 11.24
C CYS A 95 -13.84 -8.40 12.45
N GLY A 96 -12.98 -8.76 13.42
CA GLY A 96 -13.38 -9.63 14.54
C GLY A 96 -13.73 -11.06 14.09
N ALA A 97 -13.30 -11.46 12.90
CA ALA A 97 -13.54 -12.78 12.32
C ALA A 97 -12.27 -13.63 12.34
N ASP A 98 -12.44 -14.95 12.42
CA ASP A 98 -11.33 -15.90 12.31
C ASP A 98 -10.95 -16.19 10.86
N GLY A 99 -9.68 -16.58 10.68
CA GLY A 99 -9.09 -16.89 9.38
C GLY A 99 -8.31 -15.73 8.76
N THR A 100 -7.89 -15.95 7.53
CA THR A 100 -7.00 -15.06 6.76
C THR A 100 -7.67 -14.62 5.47
N VAL A 101 -7.12 -13.59 4.84
CA VAL A 101 -7.60 -13.12 3.53
C VAL A 101 -7.35 -14.18 2.46
N GLU A 102 -6.15 -14.74 2.46
CA GLU A 102 -5.64 -15.67 1.45
C GLU A 102 -6.32 -17.04 1.49
N GLU A 103 -6.93 -17.42 2.62
CA GLU A 103 -7.71 -18.66 2.77
C GLU A 103 -9.21 -18.47 2.54
N SER A 104 -9.67 -17.22 2.38
CA SER A 104 -11.08 -16.86 2.25
C SER A 104 -11.45 -16.49 0.80
N THR A 105 -12.64 -16.86 0.35
CA THR A 105 -13.17 -16.41 -0.96
C THR A 105 -13.64 -14.97 -0.89
N TRP A 106 -13.77 -14.33 -2.05
CA TRP A 106 -14.35 -13.00 -2.14
C TRP A 106 -15.76 -12.95 -1.55
N GLU A 107 -16.61 -13.95 -1.81
CA GLU A 107 -17.98 -13.99 -1.24
C GLU A 107 -17.99 -13.92 0.28
N LYS A 108 -17.02 -14.55 0.95
CA LYS A 108 -16.90 -14.48 2.42
C LYS A 108 -16.32 -13.13 2.86
N LEU A 109 -15.31 -12.63 2.15
CA LEU A 109 -14.63 -11.38 2.51
C LEU A 109 -15.55 -10.16 2.37
N LYS A 110 -16.39 -10.11 1.34
CA LYS A 110 -17.34 -8.99 1.12
C LYS A 110 -18.44 -8.90 2.18
N GLU A 111 -18.62 -9.93 3.00
CA GLU A 111 -19.54 -9.95 4.15
C GLU A 111 -18.86 -9.53 5.47
N CYS A 112 -17.53 -9.51 5.51
CA CYS A 112 -16.78 -9.16 6.71
C CYS A 112 -16.91 -7.66 7.00
N ARG A 113 -17.55 -7.32 8.13
CA ARG A 113 -17.75 -5.93 8.57
C ARG A 113 -16.45 -5.33 9.12
N LEU A 114 -16.13 -4.11 8.71
CA LEU A 114 -14.95 -3.39 9.15
C LEU A 114 -15.23 -2.62 10.44
N SER A 115 -14.43 -2.84 11.49
CA SER A 115 -14.44 -2.08 12.75
C SER A 115 -15.83 -1.94 13.40
N ARG A 116 -16.67 -2.99 13.32
CA ARG A 116 -18.06 -3.00 13.81
C ARG A 116 -18.97 -1.94 13.19
N THR A 117 -18.69 -1.54 11.95
CA THR A 117 -19.52 -0.62 11.16
C THR A 117 -20.35 -1.38 10.12
N GLN A 118 -21.06 -0.66 9.25
CA GLN A 118 -21.75 -1.26 8.09
C GLN A 118 -20.85 -1.38 6.86
N GLU A 119 -19.65 -0.83 6.87
CA GLU A 119 -18.70 -1.04 5.77
C GLU A 119 -18.20 -2.48 5.77
N THR A 120 -17.93 -3.02 4.59
CA THR A 120 -17.30 -4.33 4.41
C THR A 120 -15.99 -4.20 3.66
N ILE A 121 -15.20 -5.28 3.60
CA ILE A 121 -13.96 -5.31 2.81
C ILE A 121 -14.31 -5.05 1.32
N PRO A 122 -13.79 -3.99 0.69
CA PRO A 122 -14.01 -3.75 -0.73
C PRO A 122 -13.06 -4.58 -1.59
N CYS A 123 -13.47 -4.91 -2.81
CA CYS A 123 -12.52 -5.33 -3.85
C CYS A 123 -11.80 -4.10 -4.43
N LEU A 124 -10.64 -4.32 -5.06
CA LEU A 124 -9.85 -3.24 -5.64
C LEU A 124 -10.64 -2.44 -6.69
N ALA A 125 -11.37 -3.14 -7.56
CA ALA A 125 -12.17 -2.50 -8.61
C ALA A 125 -13.20 -1.51 -8.04
N ALA A 126 -13.94 -1.89 -7.00
CA ALA A 126 -14.91 -1.00 -6.36
C ALA A 126 -14.24 0.22 -5.68
N GLY A 127 -13.06 0.04 -5.11
CA GLY A 127 -12.28 1.14 -4.54
C GLY A 127 -11.81 2.13 -5.61
N LEU A 128 -11.33 1.64 -6.75
CA LEU A 128 -10.90 2.48 -7.88
C LEU A 128 -12.09 3.18 -8.54
N GLU A 129 -13.18 2.47 -8.79
CA GLU A 129 -14.43 3.02 -9.34
C GLU A 129 -14.97 4.17 -8.48
N LEU A 130 -14.88 4.07 -7.15
CA LEU A 130 -15.27 5.16 -6.26
C LEU A 130 -14.37 6.38 -6.39
N VAL A 131 -13.06 6.18 -6.56
CA VAL A 131 -12.10 7.28 -6.70
C VAL A 131 -12.24 7.97 -8.05
N ASP A 132 -12.50 7.20 -9.11
CA ASP A 132 -12.78 7.69 -10.46
C ASP A 132 -11.79 8.76 -10.96
N GLY A 133 -10.49 8.54 -10.70
CA GLY A 133 -9.42 9.43 -11.17
C GLY A 133 -9.34 10.80 -10.49
N GLN A 134 -10.23 11.11 -9.55
CA GLN A 134 -10.31 12.43 -8.90
C GLN A 134 -9.06 12.78 -8.09
N VAL A 135 -8.41 11.76 -7.50
CA VAL A 135 -7.16 11.90 -6.73
C VAL A 135 -6.22 10.73 -7.06
N PRO A 136 -4.89 10.89 -6.94
CA PRO A 136 -3.97 9.79 -7.21
C PRO A 136 -4.09 8.69 -6.16
N VAL A 137 -3.92 7.45 -6.60
CA VAL A 137 -3.94 6.26 -5.75
C VAL A 137 -2.57 5.58 -5.75
N ILE A 138 -2.08 5.24 -4.57
CA ILE A 138 -0.91 4.37 -4.37
C ILE A 138 -1.42 3.01 -3.89
N LEU A 139 -1.11 1.96 -4.65
CA LEU A 139 -1.41 0.58 -4.25
C LEU A 139 -0.24 0.01 -3.44
N ASN A 140 -0.48 -0.28 -2.17
CA ASN A 140 0.46 -1.03 -1.34
C ASN A 140 0.13 -2.53 -1.44
N LEU A 141 0.91 -3.26 -2.22
CA LEU A 141 0.71 -4.70 -2.43
C LEU A 141 1.25 -5.49 -1.23
N ASN A 142 0.35 -5.99 -0.39
CA ASN A 142 0.67 -6.82 0.76
C ASN A 142 0.67 -8.28 0.33
N VAL A 143 1.86 -8.82 0.09
CA VAL A 143 2.06 -10.20 -0.38
C VAL A 143 2.20 -11.17 0.80
N ASP A 144 1.72 -12.39 0.60
CA ASP A 144 2.08 -13.56 1.41
C ASP A 144 3.14 -14.38 0.66
N LEU A 145 3.77 -15.32 1.36
CA LEU A 145 4.79 -16.19 0.76
C LEU A 145 4.20 -16.87 -0.49
N ASP A 146 4.87 -16.65 -1.62
CA ASP A 146 4.58 -17.26 -2.92
C ASP A 146 3.35 -16.78 -3.70
N ASN A 147 2.65 -15.71 -3.29
CA ASN A 147 1.49 -15.18 -4.06
C ASN A 147 1.77 -13.90 -4.88
N TYR A 148 2.95 -13.29 -4.75
CA TYR A 148 3.26 -11.99 -5.35
C TYR A 148 3.02 -11.92 -6.86
N GLY A 149 3.38 -12.97 -7.61
CA GLY A 149 3.22 -13.00 -9.06
C GLY A 149 1.74 -12.97 -9.47
N VAL A 150 0.91 -13.74 -8.79
CA VAL A 150 -0.53 -13.79 -9.04
C VAL A 150 -1.19 -12.50 -8.61
N LEU A 151 -0.84 -11.96 -7.44
CA LEU A 151 -1.37 -10.67 -6.98
C LEU A 151 -1.06 -9.55 -7.99
N CYS A 152 0.20 -9.43 -8.42
CA CYS A 152 0.59 -8.42 -9.42
C CYS A 152 -0.19 -8.59 -10.72
N ALA A 153 -0.31 -9.83 -11.24
CA ALA A 153 -1.06 -10.08 -12.48
C ALA A 153 -2.53 -9.68 -12.35
N ARG A 154 -3.20 -10.08 -11.26
CA ARG A 154 -4.60 -9.73 -11.00
C ARG A 154 -4.82 -8.24 -10.78
N VAL A 155 -3.87 -7.55 -10.15
CA VAL A 155 -3.92 -6.09 -10.02
C VAL A 155 -3.77 -5.42 -11.37
N CYS A 156 -2.83 -5.87 -12.23
CA CYS A 156 -2.71 -5.34 -13.58
C CYS A 156 -4.01 -5.55 -14.39
N GLU A 157 -4.63 -6.72 -14.32
CA GLU A 157 -5.93 -6.98 -15.00
C GLU A 157 -7.02 -5.98 -14.57
N VAL A 158 -7.09 -5.65 -13.26
CA VAL A 158 -8.04 -4.64 -12.75
C VAL A 158 -7.68 -3.24 -13.26
N LEU A 159 -6.39 -2.89 -13.30
CA LEU A 159 -5.92 -1.57 -13.77
C LEU A 159 -6.09 -1.39 -15.28
N ASP A 160 -5.86 -2.44 -16.07
CA ASP A 160 -6.03 -2.42 -17.53
C ASP A 160 -7.51 -2.27 -17.92
N ALA A 161 -8.43 -2.71 -17.07
CA ALA A 161 -9.88 -2.55 -17.25
C ALA A 161 -10.44 -1.25 -16.62
N TYR A 162 -9.61 -0.49 -15.92
CA TYR A 162 -10.06 0.70 -15.19
C TYR A 162 -10.02 1.94 -16.09
N GLU A 163 -11.21 2.40 -16.48
CA GLU A 163 -11.42 3.65 -17.22
C GLU A 163 -11.79 4.75 -16.23
N ALA A 164 -10.84 5.60 -15.88
CA ALA A 164 -11.06 6.70 -14.94
C ALA A 164 -11.48 7.99 -15.66
N PHE A 165 -12.27 8.83 -14.99
CA PHE A 165 -12.42 10.21 -15.42
C PHE A 165 -11.06 10.94 -15.44
N SER A 166 -10.68 11.46 -16.60
CA SER A 166 -9.46 12.24 -16.81
C SER A 166 -9.86 13.72 -17.00
N PRO A 167 -9.70 14.58 -15.97
CA PRO A 167 -10.07 15.99 -16.03
C PRO A 167 -9.17 16.84 -16.95
#